data_AF-A0A2R4C7H1-F1
#
_entry.id   AF-A0A2R4C7H1-F1
#
_cell.length_a   1.000
_cell.length_b   1.000
_cell.length_c   1.000
_cell.angle_alpha   90.00
_cell.angle_beta   90.00
_cell.angle_gamma   90.00
#
_symmetry.space_group_name_H-M   'P 1'
#
loop_
_entity.id
_entity.type
_entity.pdbx_description
1 polymer ?
#
loop_
_entity_poly.entity_id
_entity_poly.type
_entity_poly.pdbx_seq_one_letter_code
_entity_poly.pdbx_strand_id
1 'polypeptide(L)'
;MKHFRISFLVSFVCLLGAAWWGYQKGGMTGALSALGIAVILGVMEVSLSFDNAVVNASVLKTWDAFWQKLFLGVGIIIAVFGMRLLFPLVIVAVAADIGLTEVWTLALNNPDEYSRHLTNHHAEVAAFGGMFLLLVFLNFLLDHEKEMHWLGNVEKKLGSLGKVSSISVMVALGVLLGSLSLVEEAQKFVVLISGLWGVLIYVGVDAISNYLEKEEEGGSNVGEMVKKGGIGGFLYLEVLDASFSFDGVIGAFAITKDVVIIMLGLAIGAMFVRSMTVYLVHKGTLDQYVYLEHGAHYAIGILAVIMLASMKFHIPEIFTGLVGVAFIVASLWSSVRYRKQQAALVAA
;
A
#
# COMPACT_ATOMS: atom_id res chain seq x y z
N MET A 1 -21.09 -10.72 4.68
CA MET A 1 -21.94 -9.84 5.52
C MET A 1 -21.31 -9.52 6.88
N LYS A 2 -20.96 -10.50 7.75
CA LYS A 2 -20.41 -10.19 9.09
C LYS A 2 -19.13 -9.34 9.08
N HIS A 3 -18.18 -9.62 8.18
CA HIS A 3 -16.89 -8.93 8.08
C HIS A 3 -16.95 -7.47 7.60
N PHE A 4 -18.06 -7.03 6.99
CA PHE A 4 -18.22 -5.69 6.41
C PHE A 4 -19.12 -4.78 7.25
N ARG A 5 -19.70 -5.28 8.35
CA ARG A 5 -20.64 -4.50 9.19
C ARG A 5 -20.01 -3.21 9.71
N ILE A 6 -18.75 -3.29 10.15
CA ILE A 6 -18.02 -2.14 10.66
C ILE A 6 -17.73 -1.17 9.51
N SER A 7 -17.32 -1.65 8.33
CA SER A 7 -17.11 -0.79 7.15
C SER A 7 -18.37 -0.04 6.75
N PHE A 8 -19.54 -0.69 6.75
CA PHE A 8 -20.80 -0.01 6.47
C PHE A 8 -21.17 1.02 7.54
N LEU A 9 -20.93 0.73 8.82
CA LEU A 9 -21.16 1.69 9.91
C LEU A 9 -20.25 2.91 9.77
N VAL A 10 -18.94 2.70 9.58
CA VAL A 10 -17.98 3.79 9.38
C VAL A 10 -18.33 4.57 8.13
N SER A 11 -18.74 3.89 7.05
CA SER A 11 -19.17 4.56 5.82
C SER A 11 -20.35 5.48 6.05
N PHE A 12 -21.36 5.02 6.79
CA PHE A 12 -22.50 5.84 7.13
C PHE A 12 -22.09 7.07 7.95
N VAL A 13 -21.22 6.90 8.95
CA VAL A 13 -20.70 8.01 9.77
C VAL A 13 -19.89 9.00 8.93
N CYS A 14 -18.99 8.51 8.06
CA CYS A 14 -18.19 9.35 7.18
C CYS A 14 -19.04 10.12 6.17
N LEU A 15 -20.06 9.48 5.59
CA LEU A 15 -21.00 10.14 4.67
C LEU A 15 -21.84 11.20 5.37
N LEU A 16 -22.32 10.94 6.59
CA LEU A 16 -23.00 11.96 7.40
C LEU A 16 -22.06 13.14 7.72
N GLY A 17 -20.80 12.85 8.09
CA GLY A 17 -19.78 13.87 8.30
C GLY A 17 -19.54 14.71 7.04
N ALA A 18 -19.44 14.07 5.87
CA ALA A 18 -19.23 14.75 4.60
C ALA A 18 -20.44 15.61 4.23
N ALA A 19 -21.66 15.09 4.41
CA ALA A 19 -22.90 15.83 4.18
C ALA A 19 -22.99 17.07 5.09
N TRP A 20 -22.69 16.89 6.38
CA TRP A 20 -22.72 17.99 7.36
C TRP A 20 -21.66 19.06 7.07
N TRP A 21 -20.44 18.64 6.72
CA TRP A 21 -19.37 19.56 6.30
C TRP A 21 -19.72 20.31 5.02
N GLY A 22 -20.21 19.60 4.00
CA GLY A 22 -20.67 20.20 2.75
C GLY A 22 -21.85 21.16 2.96
N TYR A 23 -22.75 20.84 3.88
CA TYR A 23 -23.88 21.70 4.23
C TYR A 23 -23.43 23.05 4.79
N GLN A 24 -22.41 23.06 5.65
CA GLN A 24 -21.88 24.31 6.21
C GLN A 24 -21.28 25.24 5.15
N LYS A 25 -20.70 24.67 4.09
CA LYS A 25 -20.05 25.45 3.02
C LYS A 25 -21.01 25.90 1.92
N GLY A 26 -22.03 25.12 1.60
CA GLY A 26 -22.87 25.35 0.41
C GLY A 26 -24.34 24.93 0.54
N GLY A 27 -24.85 24.77 1.76
CA GLY A 27 -26.22 24.35 2.03
C GLY A 27 -26.53 22.95 1.45
N MET A 28 -27.77 22.72 1.05
CA MET A 28 -28.21 21.41 0.55
C MET A 28 -27.40 20.94 -0.68
N THR A 29 -27.06 21.86 -1.58
CA THR A 29 -26.26 21.58 -2.78
C THR A 29 -24.84 21.16 -2.41
N GLY A 30 -24.22 21.86 -1.45
CA GLY A 30 -22.91 21.50 -0.91
C GLY A 30 -22.92 20.13 -0.21
N ALA A 31 -23.97 19.82 0.54
CA ALA A 31 -24.14 18.52 1.19
C ALA A 31 -24.20 17.36 0.19
N LEU A 32 -25.01 17.50 -0.87
CA LEU A 32 -25.13 16.50 -1.94
C LEU A 32 -23.82 16.33 -2.73
N SER A 33 -23.13 17.44 -3.03
CA SER A 33 -21.83 17.39 -3.70
C SER A 33 -20.78 16.68 -2.85
N ALA A 34 -20.69 17.01 -1.55
CA ALA A 34 -19.74 16.39 -0.64
C ALA A 34 -20.01 14.88 -0.45
N LEU A 35 -21.28 14.48 -0.38
CA LEU A 35 -21.68 13.06 -0.38
C LEU A 35 -21.22 12.35 -1.65
N GLY A 36 -21.50 12.93 -2.83
CA GLY A 36 -21.10 12.35 -4.11
C GLY A 36 -19.59 12.18 -4.22
N ILE A 37 -18.83 13.21 -3.85
CA ILE A 37 -17.37 13.18 -3.86
C ILE A 37 -16.83 12.14 -2.87
N ALA A 38 -17.35 12.08 -1.65
CA ALA A 38 -16.90 11.10 -0.65
C ALA A 38 -17.14 9.65 -1.11
N VAL A 39 -18.26 9.39 -1.79
CA VAL A 39 -18.53 8.06 -2.39
C VAL A 39 -17.53 7.75 -3.51
N ILE A 40 -17.28 8.70 -4.43
CA ILE A 40 -16.32 8.52 -5.51
C ILE A 40 -14.93 8.22 -4.95
N LEU A 41 -14.49 8.98 -3.96
CA LEU A 41 -13.21 8.77 -3.28
C LEU A 41 -13.13 7.41 -2.58
N GLY A 42 -14.21 6.99 -1.90
CA GLY A 42 -14.27 5.67 -1.28
C GLY A 42 -14.16 4.53 -2.31
N VAL A 43 -14.83 4.64 -3.45
CA VAL A 43 -14.73 3.65 -4.54
C VAL A 43 -13.35 3.66 -5.19
N MET A 44 -12.80 4.85 -5.46
CA MET A 44 -11.45 5.02 -5.99
C MET A 44 -10.43 4.34 -5.08
N GLU A 45 -10.52 4.60 -3.77
CA GLU A 45 -9.60 4.06 -2.78
C GLU A 45 -9.67 2.52 -2.69
N VAL A 46 -10.88 1.94 -2.69
CA VAL A 46 -11.03 0.47 -2.76
C VAL A 46 -10.40 -0.11 -4.02
N SER A 47 -10.53 0.60 -5.14
CA SER A 47 -10.01 0.14 -6.43
C SER A 47 -8.49 0.20 -6.49
N LEU A 48 -7.90 1.31 -6.03
CA LEU A 48 -6.45 1.53 -6.00
C LEU A 48 -5.73 0.67 -4.96
N SER A 49 -6.39 0.35 -3.85
CA SER A 49 -5.78 -0.39 -2.73
C SER A 49 -6.18 -1.87 -2.68
N PHE A 50 -6.75 -2.42 -3.76
CA PHE A 50 -7.23 -3.80 -3.75
C PHE A 50 -6.10 -4.83 -3.71
N ASP A 51 -5.06 -4.63 -4.51
CA ASP A 51 -3.83 -5.43 -4.50
C ASP A 51 -3.12 -5.35 -3.14
N ASN A 52 -3.09 -4.17 -2.52
CA ASN A 52 -2.64 -3.99 -1.15
C ASN A 52 -3.42 -4.89 -0.17
N ALA A 53 -4.75 -4.97 -0.28
CA ALA A 53 -5.55 -5.86 0.57
C ALA A 53 -5.13 -7.34 0.47
N VAL A 54 -4.71 -7.77 -0.73
CA VAL A 54 -4.25 -9.13 -1.02
C VAL A 54 -2.86 -9.38 -0.43
N VAL A 55 -1.94 -8.43 -0.57
CA VAL A 55 -0.57 -8.52 -0.02
C VAL A 55 -0.61 -8.52 1.50
N ASN A 56 -1.37 -7.61 2.10
CA ASN A 56 -1.59 -7.59 3.54
C ASN A 56 -2.16 -8.92 4.03
N ALA A 57 -3.08 -9.52 3.26
CA ALA A 57 -3.65 -10.82 3.61
C ALA A 57 -2.63 -11.97 3.49
N SER A 58 -1.73 -11.94 2.50
CA SER A 58 -0.69 -12.98 2.33
C SER A 58 0.34 -12.94 3.45
N VAL A 59 0.64 -11.76 4.00
CA VAL A 59 1.50 -11.64 5.18
C VAL A 59 0.75 -12.03 6.45
N LEU A 60 -0.48 -11.52 6.66
CA LEU A 60 -1.25 -11.80 7.88
C LEU A 60 -1.66 -13.26 8.05
N LYS A 61 -1.83 -14.04 6.96
CA LYS A 61 -2.29 -15.43 7.05
C LYS A 61 -1.37 -16.31 7.90
N THR A 62 -0.10 -15.93 8.01
CA THR A 62 0.91 -16.67 8.79
C THR A 62 0.98 -16.21 10.25
N TRP A 63 0.30 -15.13 10.61
CA TRP A 63 0.35 -14.50 11.94
C TRP A 63 -0.60 -15.11 12.95
N ASP A 64 -0.22 -15.03 14.22
CA ASP A 64 -1.10 -15.40 15.32
C ASP A 64 -2.30 -14.45 15.47
N ALA A 65 -3.26 -14.86 16.31
CA ALA A 65 -4.48 -14.10 16.52
C ALA A 65 -4.27 -12.76 17.24
N PHE A 66 -3.16 -12.58 17.98
CA PHE A 66 -2.87 -11.34 18.69
C PHE A 66 -2.45 -10.26 17.70
N TRP A 67 -1.45 -10.55 16.86
CA TRP A 67 -0.95 -9.61 15.86
C TRP A 67 -1.97 -9.31 14.77
N GLN A 68 -2.76 -10.31 14.36
CA GLN A 68 -3.92 -10.07 13.52
C GLN A 68 -4.88 -9.07 14.19
N LYS A 69 -5.25 -9.24 15.46
CA LYS A 69 -6.14 -8.29 16.15
C LYS A 69 -5.52 -6.90 16.31
N LEU A 70 -4.23 -6.81 16.60
CA LEU A 70 -3.53 -5.54 16.76
C LEU A 70 -3.51 -4.76 15.45
N PHE A 71 -3.11 -5.42 14.36
CA PHE A 71 -3.15 -4.85 13.02
C PHE A 71 -4.59 -4.44 12.69
N LEU A 72 -5.56 -5.34 12.82
CA LEU A 72 -6.96 -5.05 12.52
C LEU A 72 -7.62 -3.99 13.45
N GLY A 73 -7.03 -3.69 14.60
CA GLY A 73 -7.52 -2.67 15.53
C GLY A 73 -6.78 -1.35 15.39
N VAL A 74 -5.54 -1.31 15.89
CA VAL A 74 -4.69 -0.11 15.93
C VAL A 74 -4.19 0.25 14.54
N GLY A 75 -3.81 -0.74 13.73
CA GLY A 75 -3.34 -0.51 12.36
C GLY A 75 -4.39 0.18 11.48
N ILE A 76 -5.70 0.06 11.76
CA ILE A 76 -6.72 0.86 11.05
C ILE A 76 -6.57 2.34 11.34
N ILE A 77 -6.32 2.71 12.60
CA ILE A 77 -6.16 4.11 12.99
C ILE A 77 -4.89 4.67 12.33
N ILE A 78 -3.82 3.88 12.29
CA ILE A 78 -2.56 4.28 11.62
C ILE A 78 -2.77 4.37 10.11
N ALA A 79 -3.38 3.39 9.46
CA ALA A 79 -3.66 3.45 8.03
C ALA A 79 -4.54 4.66 7.66
N VAL A 80 -5.63 4.90 8.40
CA VAL A 80 -6.59 5.97 8.07
C VAL A 80 -6.08 7.34 8.50
N PHE A 81 -5.66 7.52 9.75
CA PHE A 81 -5.25 8.84 10.25
C PHE A 81 -3.74 9.06 10.09
N GLY A 82 -2.93 8.04 10.33
CA GLY A 82 -1.49 8.12 10.11
C GLY A 82 -1.17 8.34 8.64
N MET A 83 -1.48 7.37 7.77
CA MET A 83 -0.99 7.38 6.39
C MET A 83 -1.74 8.33 5.45
N ARG A 84 -3.04 8.62 5.69
CA ARG A 84 -3.84 9.46 4.78
C ARG A 84 -4.00 10.90 5.24
N LEU A 85 -3.76 11.20 6.52
CA LEU A 85 -3.86 12.55 7.07
C LEU A 85 -2.52 13.04 7.60
N LEU A 86 -1.95 12.38 8.60
CA LEU A 86 -0.72 12.83 9.26
C LEU A 86 0.48 12.78 8.31
N PHE A 87 0.62 11.73 7.52
CA PHE A 87 1.77 11.53 6.64
C PHE A 87 1.88 12.60 5.54
N PRO A 88 0.82 12.93 4.79
CA PRO A 88 0.84 14.08 3.87
C PRO A 88 1.16 15.41 4.56
N LEU A 89 0.68 15.64 5.79
CA LEU A 89 1.00 16.84 6.55
C LEU A 89 2.48 16.89 6.95
N VAL A 90 3.05 15.76 7.38
CA VAL A 90 4.47 15.65 7.75
C VAL A 90 5.36 15.88 6.53
N ILE A 91 5.01 15.32 5.37
CA ILE A 91 5.75 15.57 4.13
C ILE A 91 5.79 17.06 3.82
N VAL A 92 4.63 17.73 3.81
CA VAL A 92 4.58 19.18 3.53
C VAL A 92 5.32 19.98 4.59
N ALA A 93 5.22 19.60 5.88
CA ALA A 93 5.93 20.28 6.97
C ALA A 93 7.44 20.23 6.80
N VAL A 94 7.99 19.05 6.50
CA VAL A 94 9.43 18.86 6.30
C VAL A 94 9.89 19.51 5.01
N ALA A 95 9.12 19.38 3.94
CA ALA A 95 9.55 19.82 2.61
C ALA A 95 9.43 21.34 2.40
N ALA A 96 8.46 21.98 3.05
CA ALA A 96 8.29 23.43 3.03
C ALA A 96 8.89 24.14 4.26
N ASP A 97 9.57 23.42 5.15
CA ASP A 97 10.20 23.93 6.39
C ASP A 97 9.24 24.77 7.25
N ILE A 98 8.00 24.29 7.40
CA ILE A 98 6.92 24.94 8.15
C ILE A 98 6.40 24.03 9.26
N GLY A 99 5.91 24.63 10.35
CA GLY A 99 5.46 23.85 11.51
C GLY A 99 4.23 22.99 11.19
N LEU A 100 4.12 21.78 11.75
CA LEU A 100 2.98 20.87 11.49
C LEU A 100 1.61 21.52 11.79
N THR A 101 1.55 22.39 12.80
CA THR A 101 0.36 23.18 13.12
C THR A 101 0.01 24.20 12.04
N GLU A 102 1.01 24.79 11.39
CA GLU A 102 0.82 25.72 10.27
C GLU A 102 0.41 24.98 9.01
N VAL A 103 0.93 23.77 8.77
CA VAL A 103 0.47 22.92 7.67
C VAL A 103 -0.99 22.51 7.89
N TRP A 104 -1.37 22.20 9.12
CA TRP A 104 -2.77 21.89 9.46
C TRP A 104 -3.70 23.07 9.15
N THR A 105 -3.32 24.29 9.53
CA THR A 105 -4.11 25.48 9.21
C THR A 105 -4.12 25.79 7.72
N LEU A 106 -3.00 25.55 7.01
CA LEU A 106 -2.89 25.66 5.56
C LEU A 106 -3.83 24.67 4.85
N ALA A 107 -3.85 23.41 5.29
CA ALA A 107 -4.68 22.36 4.72
C ALA A 107 -6.19 22.66 4.85
N LEU A 108 -6.61 23.29 5.95
CA LEU A 108 -8.02 23.64 6.19
C LEU A 108 -8.45 24.95 5.54
N ASN A 109 -7.59 25.97 5.56
CA ASN A 109 -7.96 27.33 5.16
C ASN A 109 -7.48 27.70 3.74
N ASN A 110 -6.40 27.08 3.26
CA ASN A 110 -5.85 27.31 1.93
C ASN A 110 -5.50 25.99 1.21
N PRO A 111 -6.52 25.17 0.90
CA PRO A 111 -6.33 23.82 0.34
C PRO A 111 -5.62 23.82 -1.02
N ASP A 112 -5.76 24.88 -1.81
CA ASP A 112 -5.05 25.04 -3.09
C ASP A 112 -3.53 25.11 -2.90
N GLU A 113 -3.09 25.90 -1.93
CA GLU A 113 -1.67 26.05 -1.61
C GLU A 113 -1.11 24.78 -0.99
N TYR A 114 -1.85 24.15 -0.07
CA TYR A 114 -1.48 22.85 0.49
C TYR A 114 -1.31 21.77 -0.59
N SER A 115 -2.29 21.66 -1.50
CA SER A 115 -2.25 20.71 -2.62
C SER A 115 -1.03 20.98 -3.51
N ARG A 116 -0.70 22.25 -3.80
CA ARG A 116 0.48 22.60 -4.59
C ARG A 116 1.78 22.16 -3.91
N HIS A 117 1.92 22.36 -2.60
CA HIS A 117 3.08 21.87 -1.87
C HIS A 117 3.18 20.33 -1.97
N LEU A 118 2.08 19.63 -1.74
CA LEU A 118 2.06 18.16 -1.82
C LEU A 118 2.44 17.64 -3.22
N THR A 119 1.90 18.26 -4.28
CA THR A 119 2.21 17.88 -5.67
C THR A 119 3.66 18.22 -6.07
N ASN A 120 4.22 19.32 -5.58
CA ASN A 120 5.61 19.70 -5.89
C ASN A 120 6.63 18.71 -5.31
N HIS A 121 6.29 18.04 -4.21
CA HIS A 121 7.13 17.03 -3.57
C HIS A 121 6.74 15.59 -3.95
N HIS A 122 5.86 15.44 -4.95
CA HIS A 122 5.41 14.15 -5.45
C HIS A 122 6.59 13.24 -5.85
N ALA A 123 7.60 13.77 -6.55
CA ALA A 123 8.74 12.98 -7.01
C ALA A 123 9.55 12.37 -5.85
N GLU A 124 9.66 13.07 -4.73
CA GLU A 124 10.41 12.60 -3.55
C GLU A 124 9.72 11.41 -2.92
N VAL A 125 8.40 11.49 -2.73
CA VAL A 125 7.61 10.42 -2.13
C VAL A 125 7.45 9.25 -3.10
N ALA A 126 7.28 9.53 -4.40
CA ALA A 126 7.26 8.52 -5.45
C ALA A 126 8.56 7.72 -5.49
N ALA A 127 9.72 8.36 -5.32
CA ALA A 127 11.00 7.66 -5.19
C ALA A 127 11.09 6.87 -3.88
N PHE A 128 10.71 7.44 -2.75
CA PHE A 128 10.71 6.73 -1.47
C PHE A 128 9.86 5.44 -1.52
N GLY A 129 8.57 5.59 -1.85
CA GLY A 129 7.62 4.48 -1.92
C GLY A 129 7.94 3.52 -3.06
N GLY A 130 8.28 4.04 -4.24
CA GLY A 130 8.66 3.24 -5.40
C GLY A 130 9.88 2.37 -5.13
N MET A 131 10.90 2.89 -4.44
CA MET A 131 12.08 2.10 -4.05
C MET A 131 11.76 1.03 -3.01
N PHE A 132 10.92 1.34 -2.01
CA PHE A 132 10.46 0.37 -1.02
C PHE A 132 9.68 -0.78 -1.68
N LEU A 133 8.67 -0.45 -2.49
CA LEU A 133 7.84 -1.43 -3.20
C LEU A 133 8.66 -2.23 -4.23
N LEU A 134 9.65 -1.61 -4.88
CA LEU A 134 10.56 -2.30 -5.77
C LEU A 134 11.35 -3.38 -5.03
N LEU A 135 11.84 -3.10 -3.81
CA LEU A 135 12.54 -4.09 -3.01
C LEU A 135 11.63 -5.22 -2.53
N VAL A 136 10.38 -4.90 -2.15
CA VAL A 136 9.36 -5.93 -1.85
C VAL A 136 9.19 -6.86 -3.05
N PHE A 137 9.03 -6.29 -4.24
CA PHE A 137 8.87 -7.06 -5.47
C PHE A 137 10.13 -7.85 -5.86
N LEU A 138 11.31 -7.25 -5.80
CA LEU A 138 12.57 -7.89 -6.18
C LEU A 138 12.92 -9.04 -5.23
N ASN A 139 12.73 -8.86 -3.93
CA ASN A 139 12.97 -9.93 -2.96
C ASN A 139 11.97 -11.06 -3.13
N PHE A 140 10.71 -10.76 -3.43
CA PHE A 140 9.77 -11.79 -3.88
C PHE A 140 10.31 -12.46 -5.16
N LEU A 141 10.55 -11.73 -6.24
CA LEU A 141 10.92 -12.28 -7.56
C LEU A 141 12.19 -13.15 -7.53
N LEU A 142 13.18 -12.76 -6.72
CA LEU A 142 14.48 -13.43 -6.59
C LEU A 142 14.49 -14.47 -5.45
N ASP A 143 13.36 -14.73 -4.80
CA ASP A 143 13.26 -15.75 -3.78
C ASP A 143 13.35 -17.17 -4.38
N HIS A 144 14.42 -17.87 -4.00
CA HIS A 144 14.72 -19.23 -4.39
C HIS A 144 13.90 -20.30 -3.66
N GLU A 145 13.24 -19.99 -2.53
CA GLU A 145 12.43 -20.95 -1.76
C GLU A 145 11.00 -21.09 -2.29
N LYS A 146 10.63 -20.30 -3.30
CA LYS A 146 9.32 -20.39 -3.94
C LYS A 146 9.10 -21.75 -4.60
N GLU A 147 8.12 -22.49 -4.10
CA GLU A 147 7.70 -23.77 -4.68
C GLU A 147 6.96 -23.60 -6.02
N MET A 148 6.29 -22.46 -6.23
CA MET A 148 5.47 -22.17 -7.41
C MET A 148 5.95 -20.91 -8.14
N HIS A 149 6.06 -20.98 -9.46
CA HIS A 149 6.46 -19.86 -10.33
C HIS A 149 5.34 -19.53 -11.31
N TRP A 150 4.83 -18.30 -11.31
CA TRP A 150 3.70 -17.91 -12.15
C TRP A 150 4.11 -17.72 -13.62
N LEU A 151 5.29 -17.17 -13.89
CA LEU A 151 5.86 -17.04 -15.24
C LEU A 151 6.74 -18.25 -15.65
N GLY A 152 6.68 -19.35 -14.90
CA GLY A 152 7.39 -20.60 -15.21
C GLY A 152 8.91 -20.43 -15.25
N ASN A 153 9.53 -20.75 -16.40
CA ASN A 153 10.98 -20.87 -16.53
C ASN A 153 11.75 -19.55 -16.38
N VAL A 154 11.11 -18.40 -16.65
CA VAL A 154 11.73 -17.08 -16.51
C VAL A 154 11.92 -16.75 -15.03
N GLU A 155 10.88 -16.92 -14.23
CA GLU A 155 10.91 -16.71 -12.78
C GLU A 155 11.82 -17.74 -12.09
N LYS A 156 11.81 -19.01 -12.54
CA LYS A 156 12.73 -20.04 -12.02
C LYS A 156 14.21 -19.73 -12.27
N LYS A 157 14.55 -19.17 -13.44
CA LYS A 157 15.94 -18.75 -13.74
C LYS A 157 16.35 -17.53 -12.93
N LEU A 158 15.46 -16.57 -12.76
CA LEU A 158 15.71 -15.38 -11.92
C LEU A 158 15.88 -15.76 -10.44
N GLY A 159 15.05 -16.65 -9.90
CA GLY A 159 15.20 -17.17 -8.53
C GLY A 159 16.45 -18.02 -8.32
N SER A 160 17.02 -18.61 -9.39
CA SER A 160 18.28 -19.39 -9.31
C SER A 160 19.54 -18.54 -9.16
N LEU A 161 19.46 -17.22 -9.33
CA LEU A 161 20.55 -16.26 -9.02
C LEU A 161 20.69 -16.04 -7.49
N GLY A 162 20.31 -17.04 -6.71
CA GLY A 162 19.78 -16.90 -5.36
C GLY A 162 20.71 -16.40 -4.26
N LYS A 163 20.05 -16.09 -3.14
CA LYS A 163 20.55 -15.87 -1.77
C LYS A 163 21.37 -14.63 -1.47
N VAL A 164 21.11 -13.51 -2.14
CA VAL A 164 21.61 -12.24 -1.61
C VAL A 164 20.53 -11.16 -1.69
N SER A 165 19.94 -10.81 -0.54
CA SER A 165 19.21 -9.54 -0.36
C SER A 165 19.99 -8.36 -0.99
N SER A 166 21.33 -8.45 -1.01
CA SER A 166 22.22 -7.51 -1.69
C SER A 166 22.03 -7.40 -3.22
N ILE A 167 21.58 -8.44 -3.94
CA ILE A 167 21.28 -8.33 -5.39
C ILE A 167 20.03 -7.49 -5.60
N SER A 168 18.96 -7.75 -4.83
CA SER A 168 17.74 -6.92 -4.86
C SER A 168 18.07 -5.46 -4.57
N VAL A 169 18.90 -5.22 -3.54
CA VAL A 169 19.38 -3.86 -3.19
C VAL A 169 20.24 -3.27 -4.31
N MET A 170 21.16 -4.02 -4.90
CA MET A 170 22.00 -3.53 -6.00
C MET A 170 21.18 -3.15 -7.23
N VAL A 171 20.22 -3.98 -7.62
CA VAL A 171 19.30 -3.69 -8.73
C VAL A 171 18.45 -2.47 -8.40
N ALA A 172 17.90 -2.39 -7.19
CA ALA A 172 17.13 -1.26 -6.72
C ALA A 172 17.95 0.05 -6.80
N LEU A 173 19.17 0.07 -6.27
CA LEU A 173 20.06 1.24 -6.37
C LEU A 173 20.40 1.60 -7.83
N GLY A 174 20.63 0.60 -8.69
CA GLY A 174 20.82 0.82 -10.12
C GLY A 174 19.60 1.46 -10.79
N VAL A 175 18.39 0.99 -10.45
CA VAL A 175 17.12 1.57 -10.93
C VAL A 175 16.95 3.00 -10.39
N LEU A 176 17.26 3.25 -9.11
CA LEU A 176 17.21 4.59 -8.53
C LEU A 176 18.13 5.55 -9.29
N LEU A 177 19.39 5.18 -9.49
CA LEU A 177 20.35 5.98 -10.26
C LEU A 177 19.88 6.22 -11.70
N GLY A 178 19.32 5.20 -12.37
CA GLY A 178 18.75 5.35 -13.71
C GLY A 178 17.52 6.28 -13.72
N SER A 179 16.67 6.20 -12.71
CA SER A 179 15.45 7.00 -12.59
C SER A 179 15.72 8.49 -12.40
N LEU A 180 16.90 8.87 -11.88
CA LEU A 180 17.31 10.29 -11.78
C LEU A 180 17.39 10.99 -13.14
N SER A 181 17.50 10.24 -14.25
CA SER A 181 17.42 10.82 -15.60
C SER A 181 16.02 11.35 -15.95
N LEU A 182 14.99 10.91 -15.21
CA LEU A 182 13.61 11.36 -15.35
C LEU A 182 13.34 12.64 -14.54
N VAL A 183 14.18 12.95 -13.56
CA VAL A 183 13.97 14.03 -12.59
C VAL A 183 14.65 15.32 -13.04
N GLU A 184 14.01 16.46 -12.76
CA GLU A 184 14.61 17.78 -12.98
C GLU A 184 15.89 17.98 -12.16
N GLU A 185 16.86 18.69 -12.74
CA GLU A 185 18.20 18.81 -12.14
C GLU A 185 18.18 19.39 -10.72
N ALA A 186 17.27 20.32 -10.44
CA ALA A 186 17.11 20.93 -9.12
C ALA A 186 16.59 19.95 -8.05
N GLN A 187 15.85 18.90 -8.44
CA GLN A 187 15.23 17.96 -7.51
C GLN A 187 16.00 16.64 -7.35
N LYS A 188 16.96 16.36 -8.24
CA LYS A 188 17.72 15.07 -8.25
C LYS A 188 18.31 14.69 -6.90
N PHE A 189 18.89 15.64 -6.19
CA PHE A 189 19.52 15.35 -4.89
C PHE A 189 18.49 14.92 -3.85
N VAL A 190 17.39 15.66 -3.71
CA VAL A 190 16.34 15.35 -2.74
C VAL A 190 15.66 14.02 -3.09
N VAL A 191 15.37 13.79 -4.38
CA VAL A 191 14.79 12.52 -4.86
C VAL A 191 15.73 11.33 -4.62
N LEU A 192 17.04 11.49 -4.84
CA LEU A 192 18.03 10.46 -4.53
C LEU A 192 18.03 10.11 -3.04
N ILE A 193 18.04 11.12 -2.17
CA ILE A 193 18.00 10.92 -0.71
C ILE A 193 16.69 10.23 -0.29
N SER A 194 15.54 10.64 -0.82
CA SER A 194 14.25 10.01 -0.53
C SER A 194 14.19 8.56 -1.01
N GLY A 195 14.70 8.26 -2.21
CA GLY A 195 14.80 6.88 -2.71
C GLY A 195 15.74 6.02 -1.86
N LEU A 196 16.88 6.57 -1.40
CA LEU A 196 17.78 5.88 -0.47
C LEU A 196 17.11 5.61 0.88
N TRP A 197 16.31 6.54 1.40
CA TRP A 197 15.51 6.30 2.61
C TRP A 197 14.52 5.17 2.41
N GLY A 198 13.88 5.06 1.24
CA GLY A 198 13.00 3.92 0.91
C GLY A 198 13.74 2.59 1.01
N VAL A 199 14.96 2.53 0.46
CA VAL A 199 15.85 1.36 0.56
C VAL A 199 16.26 1.08 2.02
N LEU A 200 16.67 2.10 2.76
CA LEU A 200 17.11 1.97 4.15
C LEU A 200 15.99 1.49 5.07
N ILE A 201 14.78 2.02 4.91
CA ILE A 201 13.62 1.59 5.70
C ILE A 201 13.29 0.13 5.40
N TYR A 202 13.29 -0.29 4.13
CA TYR A 202 13.09 -1.68 3.77
C TYR A 202 14.11 -2.60 4.47
N VAL A 203 15.40 -2.31 4.28
CA VAL A 203 16.49 -3.12 4.87
C VAL A 203 16.46 -3.08 6.39
N GLY A 204 16.13 -1.93 7.00
CA GLY A 204 16.03 -1.77 8.44
C GLY A 204 14.89 -2.59 9.05
N VAL A 205 13.71 -2.57 8.42
CA VAL A 205 12.56 -3.39 8.86
C VAL A 205 12.85 -4.87 8.71
N ASP A 206 13.44 -5.28 7.59
CA ASP A 206 13.89 -6.66 7.35
C ASP A 206 14.93 -7.11 8.39
N ALA A 207 15.92 -6.26 8.70
CA ALA A 207 16.92 -6.54 9.72
C ALA A 207 16.32 -6.68 11.13
N ILE A 208 15.37 -5.82 11.50
CA ILE A 208 14.66 -5.91 12.79
C ILE A 208 13.85 -7.21 12.86
N SER A 209 13.14 -7.57 11.79
CA SER A 209 12.36 -8.81 11.74
C SER A 209 13.28 -10.03 11.95
N ASN A 210 14.36 -10.11 11.18
CA ASN A 210 15.34 -11.19 11.27
C ASN A 210 16.07 -11.26 12.63
N TYR A 211 16.28 -10.11 13.28
CA TYR A 211 16.88 -10.06 14.62
C TYR A 211 15.94 -10.60 15.70
N LEU A 212 14.67 -10.18 15.67
CA LEU A 212 13.66 -10.64 16.62
C LEU A 212 13.37 -12.14 16.47
N GLU A 213 13.32 -12.66 15.24
CA GLU A 213 13.15 -14.10 14.98
C GLU A 213 14.30 -14.95 15.57
N LYS A 214 15.55 -14.44 15.55
CA LYS A 214 16.72 -15.15 16.09
C LYS A 214 16.78 -15.17 17.62
N GLU A 215 16.34 -14.10 18.29
CA GLU A 215 16.27 -14.08 19.76
C GLU A 215 15.23 -15.07 20.30
N GLU A 216 14.16 -15.31 19.55
CA GLU A 216 13.06 -16.20 19.93
C GLU A 216 13.40 -17.69 19.81
N GLU A 217 14.33 -18.09 18.91
CA GLU A 217 14.84 -19.47 18.85
C GLU A 217 15.69 -19.85 20.09
N GLY A 218 16.13 -18.88 20.91
CA GLY A 218 17.07 -19.06 22.01
C GLY A 218 16.51 -19.10 23.44
N GLY A 219 15.20 -18.86 23.68
CA GLY A 219 14.73 -18.60 25.06
C GLY A 219 13.26 -18.91 25.42
N SER A 220 13.05 -20.04 26.11
CA SER A 220 12.00 -20.37 27.10
C SER A 220 10.49 -20.28 26.73
N ASN A 221 9.70 -21.14 27.39
CA ASN A 221 8.26 -21.47 27.23
C ASN A 221 7.21 -20.32 27.19
N VAL A 222 7.60 -19.05 27.07
CA VAL A 222 6.71 -17.91 26.80
C VAL A 222 6.79 -17.48 25.32
N GLY A 223 7.89 -17.83 24.62
CA GLY A 223 8.14 -17.53 23.20
C GLY A 223 7.26 -18.29 22.20
N GLU A 224 6.52 -19.32 22.63
CA GLU A 224 5.56 -20.00 21.73
C GLU A 224 4.32 -19.15 21.39
N MET A 225 4.07 -18.07 22.14
CA MET A 225 2.93 -17.19 21.92
C MET A 225 3.25 -16.01 20.98
N VAL A 226 4.54 -15.79 20.66
CA VAL A 226 5.02 -14.80 19.68
C VAL A 226 5.24 -15.46 18.31
N LYS A 227 4.51 -16.54 18.04
CA LYS A 227 4.67 -17.31 16.81
C LYS A 227 4.15 -16.49 15.62
N LYS A 228 5.11 -16.02 14.81
CA LYS A 228 4.95 -15.58 13.42
C LYS A 228 4.18 -14.28 13.19
N GLY A 229 4.37 -13.24 13.99
CA GLY A 229 3.77 -11.93 13.70
C GLY A 229 4.49 -10.73 14.31
N GLY A 230 5.80 -10.82 14.56
CA GLY A 230 6.55 -9.87 15.38
C GLY A 230 6.48 -8.40 14.94
N ILE A 231 7.00 -7.52 15.80
CA ILE A 231 7.03 -6.05 15.60
C ILE A 231 7.58 -5.68 14.21
N GLY A 232 8.57 -6.42 13.69
CA GLY A 232 9.11 -6.22 12.34
C GLY A 232 8.05 -6.39 11.24
N GLY A 233 7.24 -7.45 11.30
CA GLY A 233 6.13 -7.66 10.37
C GLY A 233 5.04 -6.59 10.47
N PHE A 234 4.74 -6.11 11.68
CA PHE A 234 3.81 -5.00 11.87
C PHE A 234 4.33 -3.72 11.22
N LEU A 235 5.58 -3.33 11.49
CA LEU A 235 6.20 -2.17 10.86
C LEU A 235 6.28 -2.32 9.34
N TYR A 236 6.60 -3.52 8.85
CA TYR A 236 6.60 -3.83 7.42
C TYR A 236 5.26 -3.53 6.77
N LEU A 237 4.15 -3.99 7.36
CA LEU A 237 2.82 -3.74 6.81
C LEU A 237 2.41 -2.27 6.88
N GLU A 238 2.76 -1.55 7.95
CA GLU A 238 2.42 -0.12 8.06
C GLU A 238 3.22 0.73 7.05
N VAL A 239 4.50 0.41 6.79
CA VAL A 239 5.30 1.11 5.76
C VAL A 239 4.83 0.72 4.35
N LEU A 240 4.40 -0.52 4.16
CA LEU A 240 3.81 -0.97 2.92
C LEU A 240 2.49 -0.20 2.66
N ASP A 241 1.60 -0.13 3.66
CA ASP A 241 0.37 0.67 3.62
C ASP A 241 0.67 2.16 3.36
N ALA A 242 1.74 2.71 3.95
CA ALA A 242 2.21 4.07 3.69
C ALA A 242 2.51 4.32 2.21
N SER A 243 3.26 3.39 1.62
CA SER A 243 3.72 3.48 0.24
C SER A 243 2.55 3.43 -0.74
N PHE A 244 1.59 2.51 -0.53
CA PHE A 244 0.37 2.42 -1.35
C PHE A 244 -0.58 3.60 -1.14
N SER A 245 -0.64 4.13 0.08
CA SER A 245 -1.59 5.20 0.42
C SER A 245 -1.27 6.53 -0.26
N PHE A 246 -0.01 6.77 -0.66
CA PHE A 246 0.37 8.06 -1.22
C PHE A 246 -0.31 8.34 -2.58
N ASP A 247 -0.31 7.36 -3.49
CA ASP A 247 -0.98 7.48 -4.79
C ASP A 247 -2.49 7.72 -4.63
N GLY A 248 -3.13 7.05 -3.66
CA GLY A 248 -4.55 7.27 -3.33
C GLY A 248 -4.84 8.70 -2.83
N VAL A 249 -3.93 9.28 -2.03
CA VAL A 249 -4.04 10.66 -1.56
C VAL A 249 -3.87 11.66 -2.72
N ILE A 250 -2.86 11.47 -3.57
CA ILE A 250 -2.63 12.35 -4.73
C ILE A 250 -3.80 12.28 -5.71
N GLY A 251 -4.31 11.07 -6.00
CA GLY A 251 -5.51 10.87 -6.81
C GLY A 251 -6.75 11.54 -6.21
N ALA A 252 -6.87 11.58 -4.88
CA ALA A 252 -7.95 12.30 -4.23
C ALA A 252 -7.89 13.82 -4.47
N PHE A 253 -6.68 14.40 -4.47
CA PHE A 253 -6.46 15.82 -4.75
C PHE A 253 -6.81 16.21 -6.20
N ALA A 254 -6.78 15.26 -7.14
CA ALA A 254 -7.27 15.46 -8.50
C ALA A 254 -8.81 15.60 -8.57
N ILE A 255 -9.54 15.03 -7.60
CA ILE A 255 -11.01 15.06 -7.55
C ILE A 255 -11.52 16.25 -6.74
N THR A 256 -10.92 16.50 -5.56
CA THR A 256 -11.28 17.61 -4.69
C THR A 256 -10.07 18.07 -3.90
N LYS A 257 -10.01 19.34 -3.53
CA LYS A 257 -8.95 19.88 -2.67
C LYS A 257 -9.38 19.98 -1.20
N ASP A 258 -10.64 19.70 -0.91
CA ASP A 258 -11.16 19.74 0.46
C ASP A 258 -10.64 18.55 1.27
N VAL A 259 -9.60 18.81 2.09
CA VAL A 259 -8.90 17.80 2.89
C VAL A 259 -9.84 17.02 3.81
N VAL A 260 -10.91 17.64 4.31
CA VAL A 260 -11.89 16.95 5.16
C VAL A 260 -12.69 15.95 4.34
N ILE A 261 -13.15 16.32 3.14
CA ILE A 261 -13.86 15.42 2.24
C ILE A 261 -12.93 14.29 1.76
N ILE A 262 -11.66 14.60 1.47
CA ILE A 262 -10.63 13.60 1.13
C ILE A 262 -10.49 12.58 2.26
N MET A 263 -10.24 13.06 3.49
CA MET A 263 -10.07 12.20 4.67
C MET A 263 -11.28 11.29 4.87
N LEU A 264 -12.49 11.82 4.79
CA LEU A 264 -13.72 11.04 4.97
C LEU A 264 -13.93 10.02 3.84
N GLY A 265 -13.67 10.40 2.59
CA GLY A 265 -13.78 9.52 1.43
C GLY A 265 -12.76 8.39 1.46
N LEU A 266 -11.48 8.70 1.70
CA LEU A 266 -10.43 7.69 1.79
C LEU A 266 -10.60 6.79 3.03
N ALA A 267 -11.12 7.32 4.15
CA ALA A 267 -11.46 6.51 5.33
C ALA A 267 -12.51 5.44 5.02
N ILE A 268 -13.51 5.76 4.18
CA ILE A 268 -14.50 4.78 3.70
C ILE A 268 -13.77 3.65 2.98
N GLY A 269 -12.93 3.99 2.00
CA GLY A 269 -12.24 2.98 1.20
C GLY A 269 -11.28 2.12 2.02
N ALA A 270 -10.46 2.74 2.88
CA ALA A 270 -9.55 2.03 3.79
C ALA A 270 -10.27 1.00 4.68
N MET A 271 -11.47 1.33 5.18
CA MET A 271 -12.27 0.38 5.94
C MET A 271 -12.78 -0.80 5.12
N PHE A 272 -13.04 -0.61 3.83
CA PHE A 272 -13.43 -1.69 2.92
C PHE A 272 -12.24 -2.56 2.54
N VAL A 273 -11.12 -1.95 2.13
CA VAL A 273 -9.82 -2.60 1.85
C VAL A 273 -9.46 -3.51 3.02
N ARG A 274 -9.59 -2.99 4.24
CA ARG A 274 -9.30 -3.77 5.44
C ARG A 274 -10.23 -4.95 5.65
N SER A 275 -11.54 -4.75 5.51
CA SER A 275 -12.50 -5.86 5.61
C SER A 275 -12.27 -6.91 4.53
N MET A 276 -11.74 -6.51 3.36
CA MET A 276 -11.32 -7.44 2.32
C MET A 276 -10.08 -8.23 2.75
N THR A 277 -9.07 -7.59 3.34
CA THR A 277 -7.92 -8.28 3.94
C THR A 277 -8.36 -9.33 4.96
N VAL A 278 -9.21 -8.94 5.93
CA VAL A 278 -9.76 -9.86 6.94
C VAL A 278 -10.49 -11.03 6.29
N TYR A 279 -11.31 -10.73 5.29
CA TYR A 279 -12.09 -11.72 4.57
C TYR A 279 -11.18 -12.72 3.85
N LEU A 280 -10.13 -12.26 3.16
CA LEU A 280 -9.17 -13.11 2.45
C LEU A 280 -8.42 -14.06 3.40
N VAL A 281 -7.99 -13.54 4.56
CA VAL A 281 -7.34 -14.34 5.61
C VAL A 281 -8.30 -15.39 6.19
N HIS A 282 -9.48 -14.99 6.67
CA HIS A 282 -10.40 -15.90 7.37
C HIS A 282 -11.04 -16.95 6.46
N LYS A 283 -11.23 -16.63 5.18
CA LYS A 283 -11.77 -17.60 4.21
C LYS A 283 -10.73 -18.59 3.70
N GLY A 284 -9.44 -18.41 4.00
CA GLY A 284 -8.37 -19.17 3.36
C GLY A 284 -8.39 -19.02 1.85
N THR A 285 -8.80 -17.85 1.35
CA THR A 285 -8.98 -17.63 -0.10
C THR A 285 -7.64 -17.69 -0.82
N LEU A 286 -6.58 -17.25 -0.15
CA LEU A 286 -5.20 -17.33 -0.64
C LEU A 286 -4.74 -18.78 -0.81
N ASP A 287 -5.08 -19.68 0.11
CA ASP A 287 -4.72 -21.10 0.01
C ASP A 287 -5.51 -21.82 -1.10
N GLN A 288 -6.72 -21.35 -1.38
CA GLN A 288 -7.55 -21.86 -2.48
C GLN A 288 -7.08 -21.40 -3.87
N TYR A 289 -6.38 -20.26 -3.94
CA TYR A 289 -5.94 -19.64 -5.20
C TYR A 289 -4.42 -19.44 -5.20
N VAL A 290 -3.71 -20.50 -5.61
CA VAL A 290 -2.24 -20.60 -5.55
C VAL A 290 -1.49 -19.41 -6.17
N TYR A 291 -1.98 -18.83 -7.28
CA TYR A 291 -1.30 -17.71 -7.94
C TYR A 291 -1.73 -16.33 -7.43
N LEU A 292 -2.71 -16.25 -6.53
CA LEU A 292 -3.25 -14.97 -6.06
C LEU A 292 -2.16 -14.11 -5.40
N GLU A 293 -1.29 -14.74 -4.62
CA GLU A 293 -0.13 -14.11 -3.98
C GLU A 293 0.88 -13.60 -5.01
N HIS A 294 1.18 -14.38 -6.06
CA HIS A 294 2.04 -13.93 -7.16
C HIS A 294 1.46 -12.72 -7.86
N GLY A 295 0.20 -12.79 -8.29
CA GLY A 295 -0.47 -11.69 -8.98
C GLY A 295 -0.39 -10.38 -8.20
N ALA A 296 -0.53 -10.45 -6.87
CA ALA A 296 -0.43 -9.29 -6.01
C ALA A 296 0.99 -8.72 -5.97
N HIS A 297 2.03 -9.54 -5.83
CA HIS A 297 3.42 -9.08 -5.88
C HIS A 297 3.82 -8.51 -7.26
N TYR A 298 3.33 -9.08 -8.37
CA TYR A 298 3.54 -8.48 -9.69
C TYR A 298 2.83 -7.13 -9.83
N ALA A 299 1.65 -6.96 -9.23
CA ALA A 299 0.98 -5.66 -9.14
C ALA A 299 1.84 -4.66 -8.36
N ILE A 300 2.42 -5.05 -7.21
CA ILE A 300 3.39 -4.22 -6.46
C ILE A 300 4.56 -3.80 -7.35
N GLY A 301 5.18 -4.74 -8.05
CA GLY A 301 6.34 -4.45 -8.90
C GLY A 301 6.03 -3.44 -10.00
N ILE A 302 4.83 -3.54 -10.60
CA ILE A 302 4.40 -2.57 -11.61
C ILE A 302 4.05 -1.24 -10.98
N LEU A 303 3.43 -1.23 -9.80
CA LEU A 303 3.19 0.02 -9.08
C LEU A 303 4.49 0.73 -8.76
N ALA A 304 5.52 0.01 -8.31
CA ALA A 304 6.85 0.59 -8.09
C ALA A 304 7.42 1.26 -9.34
N VAL A 305 7.26 0.62 -10.51
CA VAL A 305 7.67 1.19 -11.81
C VAL A 305 6.82 2.41 -12.17
N ILE A 306 5.50 2.34 -11.96
CA ILE A 306 4.57 3.47 -12.18
C ILE A 306 4.97 4.65 -11.30
N MET A 307 5.21 4.44 -10.00
CA MET A 307 5.65 5.49 -9.08
C MET A 307 6.96 6.13 -9.57
N LEU A 308 7.98 5.35 -9.92
CA LEU A 308 9.22 5.91 -10.44
C LEU A 308 9.04 6.65 -11.78
N ALA A 309 8.19 6.14 -12.68
CA ALA A 309 7.86 6.82 -13.93
C ALA A 309 7.04 8.11 -13.70
N SER A 310 6.22 8.13 -12.64
CA SER A 310 5.34 9.24 -12.29
C SER A 310 6.09 10.50 -11.84
N MET A 311 7.38 10.37 -11.51
CA MET A 311 8.27 11.51 -11.24
C MET A 311 8.40 12.47 -12.42
N LYS A 312 8.13 12.00 -13.65
CA LYS A 312 8.17 12.82 -14.88
C LYS A 312 6.87 12.80 -15.66
N PHE A 313 6.25 11.62 -15.75
CA PHE A 313 5.08 11.41 -16.57
C PHE A 313 3.83 11.43 -15.69
N HIS A 314 2.84 12.24 -16.02
CA HIS A 314 1.56 12.12 -15.34
C HIS A 314 0.87 10.83 -15.78
N ILE A 315 0.74 9.86 -14.86
CA ILE A 315 0.09 8.58 -15.10
C ILE A 315 -1.31 8.66 -14.48
N PRO A 316 -2.39 8.51 -15.28
CA PRO A 316 -3.73 8.54 -14.75
C PRO A 316 -3.94 7.46 -13.68
N GLU A 317 -4.54 7.82 -12.57
CA GLU A 317 -4.75 6.94 -11.42
C GLU A 317 -5.65 5.76 -11.80
N ILE A 318 -6.59 5.99 -12.72
CA ILE A 318 -7.43 4.91 -13.27
C ILE A 318 -6.58 3.85 -13.98
N PHE A 319 -5.49 4.23 -14.65
CA PHE A 319 -4.59 3.28 -15.28
C PHE A 319 -3.85 2.46 -14.21
N THR A 320 -3.32 3.12 -13.18
CA THR A 320 -2.68 2.46 -12.03
C THR A 320 -3.60 1.43 -11.37
N GLY A 321 -4.85 1.83 -11.05
CA GLY A 321 -5.84 0.93 -10.46
C GLY A 321 -6.25 -0.23 -11.38
N LEU A 322 -6.46 0.04 -12.68
CA LEU A 322 -6.84 -0.99 -13.65
C LEU A 322 -5.74 -2.04 -13.84
N VAL A 323 -4.46 -1.63 -13.81
CA VAL A 323 -3.34 -2.55 -13.89
C VAL A 323 -3.33 -3.47 -12.67
N GLY A 324 -3.46 -2.93 -11.46
CA GLY A 324 -3.56 -3.75 -10.24
C GLY A 324 -4.71 -4.76 -10.31
N VAL A 325 -5.91 -4.31 -10.67
CA VAL A 325 -7.09 -5.17 -10.85
C VAL A 325 -6.85 -6.24 -11.93
N ALA A 326 -6.22 -5.89 -13.06
CA ALA A 326 -5.94 -6.83 -14.14
C ALA A 326 -5.03 -7.98 -13.68
N PHE A 327 -3.99 -7.70 -12.88
CA PHE A 327 -3.10 -8.72 -12.33
C PHE A 327 -3.81 -9.64 -11.34
N ILE A 328 -4.67 -9.10 -10.47
CA ILE A 328 -5.46 -9.93 -9.54
C ILE A 328 -6.48 -10.78 -10.29
N VAL A 329 -7.19 -10.24 -11.27
CA VAL A 329 -8.14 -11.02 -12.07
C VAL A 329 -7.43 -12.11 -12.88
N ALA A 330 -6.27 -11.79 -13.47
CA ALA A 330 -5.47 -12.76 -14.21
C ALA A 330 -4.96 -13.89 -13.29
N SER A 331 -4.52 -13.57 -12.07
CA SER A 331 -4.04 -14.56 -11.11
C SER A 331 -5.16 -15.45 -10.56
N LEU A 332 -6.34 -14.90 -10.31
CA LEU A 332 -7.55 -15.67 -9.98
C LEU A 332 -7.95 -16.62 -11.11
N TRP A 333 -7.97 -16.12 -12.35
CA TRP A 333 -8.30 -16.93 -13.51
C TRP A 333 -7.30 -18.08 -13.72
N SER A 334 -6.00 -17.79 -13.60
CA SER A 334 -4.93 -18.79 -13.66
C SER A 334 -5.09 -19.84 -12.56
N SER A 335 -5.42 -19.43 -11.34
CA SER A 335 -5.63 -20.34 -10.21
C SER A 335 -6.84 -21.25 -10.39
N VAL A 336 -7.96 -20.71 -10.91
CA VAL A 336 -9.14 -21.50 -11.25
C VAL A 336 -8.81 -22.52 -12.35
N ARG A 337 -8.05 -22.12 -13.36
CA ARG A 337 -7.62 -23.02 -14.44
C ARG A 337 -6.72 -24.13 -13.91
N TYR A 338 -5.74 -23.82 -13.08
CA TYR A 338 -4.85 -24.79 -12.45
C TYR A 338 -5.64 -25.82 -11.63
N ARG A 339 -6.60 -25.36 -10.81
CA ARG A 339 -7.48 -26.26 -10.04
C ARG A 339 -8.29 -27.19 -10.93
N LYS A 340 -8.82 -26.70 -12.06
CA LYS A 340 -9.55 -27.53 -13.03
C LYS A 340 -8.64 -28.58 -13.69
N GLN A 341 -7.39 -28.23 -14.01
CA GLN A 341 -6.42 -29.15 -14.60
C GLN A 341 -5.99 -30.23 -13.60
N GLN A 342 -5.71 -29.85 -12.36
CA GLN A 342 -5.41 -30.78 -11.26
C GLN A 342 -6.59 -31.75 -11.02
N ALA A 343 -7.82 -31.24 -10.96
CA ALA A 343 -9.01 -32.08 -10.79
C ALA A 343 -9.20 -33.06 -11.97
N ALA A 344 -8.89 -32.65 -13.21
CA ALA A 344 -8.95 -33.52 -14.38
C ALA A 344 -7.84 -34.58 -14.38
N LEU A 345 -6.64 -34.26 -13.88
CA LEU A 345 -5.53 -35.22 -13.73
C LEU A 345 -5.79 -36.26 -12.64
N VAL A 346 -6.46 -35.87 -11.54
CA VAL A 346 -6.85 -36.81 -10.47
C VAL A 346 -8.02 -37.71 -10.89
N ALA A 347 -8.84 -37.28 -11.85
CA ALA A 347 -9.98 -38.05 -12.37
C ALA A 347 -9.61 -38.99 -13.54
N ALA A 348 -8.40 -38.87 -14.10
CA ALA A 348 -7.89 -39.68 -15.21
C ALA A 348 -6.97 -40.80 -14.68
#